data_AF-A0A239A5B1-F1
#
_entry.id   AF-A0A239A5B1-F1
#
_cell.length_a   1.000
_cell.length_b   1.000
_cell.length_c   1.000
_cell.angle_alpha   90.00
_cell.angle_beta   90.00
_cell.angle_gamma   90.00
#
_symmetry.space_group_name_H-M   'P 1'
#
loop_
_entity.id
_entity.type
_entity.pdbx_description
1 polymer ?
#
loop_
_entity_poly.entity_id
_entity_poly.type
_entity_poly.pdbx_seq_one_letter_code
_entity_poly.pdbx_strand_id
1 'polypeptide(L)'
;MRTPFDPELLYVECAKCGQPVLWSPGDTTRILAWAGIDASTLDEKCMIVSEGCPACQPGQKSFSTQVVRLRKSPEQKAAKSAAPAN
;
A
#
# COMPACT_ATOMS: atom_id res chain seq x y z
N MET A 1 -11.57 -15.61 15.93
CA MET A 1 -11.07 -14.25 16.25
C MET A 1 -10.14 -13.85 15.10
N ARG A 2 -10.42 -12.77 14.38
CA ARG A 2 -9.53 -12.32 13.30
C ARG A 2 -8.43 -11.50 13.97
N THR A 3 -7.18 -11.91 13.83
CA THR A 3 -6.04 -11.11 14.28
C THR A 3 -6.02 -9.78 13.53
N PRO A 4 -5.74 -8.65 14.19
CA PRO A 4 -5.55 -7.37 13.51
C PRO A 4 -4.48 -7.51 12.42
N PHE A 5 -4.67 -6.83 11.30
CA PHE A 5 -3.66 -6.78 10.25
C PHE A 5 -2.44 -5.99 10.77
N ASP A 6 -1.24 -6.53 10.55
CA ASP A 6 -0.01 -5.85 10.91
C ASP A 6 0.33 -4.83 9.80
N PRO A 7 0.29 -3.51 10.08
CA PRO A 7 0.58 -2.49 9.07
C PRO A 7 2.01 -2.55 8.55
N GLU A 8 2.96 -3.16 9.27
CA GLU A 8 4.33 -3.35 8.77
C GLU A 8 4.41 -4.32 7.59
N LEU A 9 3.32 -5.05 7.30
CA LEU A 9 3.20 -5.91 6.12
C LEU A 9 2.70 -5.17 4.87
N LEU A 10 2.41 -3.86 4.96
CA LEU A 10 2.03 -3.08 3.80
C LEU A 10 3.20 -2.92 2.84
N TYR A 11 2.93 -3.21 1.56
CA TYR A 11 3.87 -2.89 0.50
C TYR A 11 3.95 -1.38 0.28
N VAL A 12 5.16 -0.86 0.08
CA VAL A 12 5.43 0.56 -0.19
C VAL A 12 6.08 0.71 -1.56
N GLU A 13 5.46 1.48 -2.45
CA GLU A 13 5.95 1.69 -3.81
C GLU A 13 6.32 3.15 -4.06
N CYS A 14 7.42 3.39 -4.77
CA CYS A 14 7.77 4.72 -5.26
C CYS A 14 6.99 5.05 -6.55
N ALA A 15 6.15 6.09 -6.51
CA ALA A 15 5.39 6.56 -7.67
C ALA A 15 6.26 7.09 -8.83
N LYS A 16 7.55 7.39 -8.59
CA LYS A 16 8.45 7.93 -9.63
C LYS A 16 9.20 6.86 -10.41
N CYS A 17 9.67 5.81 -9.75
CA CYS A 17 10.49 4.77 -10.39
C CYS A 17 9.92 3.35 -10.29
N GLY A 18 8.78 3.18 -9.61
CA GLY A 18 8.13 1.88 -9.39
C GLY A 18 8.91 0.93 -8.47
N GLN A 19 10.05 1.35 -7.92
CA GLN A 19 10.83 0.53 -7.01
C GLN A 19 10.16 0.44 -5.63
N PRO A 20 10.28 -0.70 -4.94
CA PRO A 20 9.85 -0.81 -3.56
C PRO A 20 10.66 0.13 -2.67
N VAL A 21 9.99 0.80 -1.74
CA VAL A 21 10.65 1.61 -0.72
C VAL A 21 10.81 0.76 0.54
N LEU A 22 12.05 0.49 0.93
CA LEU A 22 12.33 -0.27 2.15
C LEU A 22 12.31 0.65 3.35
N TRP A 23 11.46 0.31 4.32
CA TRP A 23 11.36 0.97 5.60
C TRP A 23 11.86 0.07 6.72
N SER A 24 12.37 0.68 7.77
CA SER A 24 12.81 -0.06 8.96
C SER A 24 11.59 -0.53 9.73
N PRO A 25 11.70 -1.62 10.52
CA PRO A 25 10.61 -2.07 11.37
C PRO A 25 10.05 -0.94 12.24
N GLY A 26 8.74 -0.71 12.15
CA GLY A 26 8.02 0.30 12.94
C GLY A 26 7.86 1.67 12.27
N ASP A 27 8.56 1.91 11.16
CA ASP A 27 8.41 3.16 10.39
C ASP A 27 6.99 3.29 9.83
N THR A 28 6.38 2.20 9.36
CA THR A 28 5.02 2.21 8.81
C THR A 28 4.02 2.65 9.88
N THR A 29 4.05 2.01 11.03
CA THR A 29 3.22 2.32 12.19
C THR A 29 3.39 3.78 12.61
N ARG A 30 4.63 4.28 12.64
CA ARG A 30 4.92 5.68 13.01
C ARG A 30 4.37 6.68 12.00
N ILE A 31 4.52 6.40 10.71
CA ILE A 31 4.04 7.27 9.62
C ILE A 31 2.51 7.32 9.62
N LEU A 32 1.83 6.18 9.79
CA LEU A 32 0.38 6.11 9.89
C LEU A 32 -0.14 6.91 11.10
N ALA A 33 0.51 6.76 12.26
CA ALA A 33 0.17 7.52 13.46
C ALA A 33 0.35 9.04 13.25
N TRP A 34 1.44 9.46 12.60
CA TRP A 34 1.67 10.87 12.26
C TRP A 34 0.65 11.43 11.26
N ALA A 35 0.17 10.59 10.33
CA ALA A 35 -0.86 10.96 9.38
C ALA A 35 -2.29 10.93 9.97
N GLY A 36 -2.44 10.50 11.23
CA GLY A 36 -3.76 10.33 11.85
C GLY A 36 -4.59 9.19 11.24
N ILE A 37 -3.93 8.20 10.63
CA ILE A 37 -4.58 7.05 10.00
C ILE A 37 -4.71 5.93 11.04
N ASP A 38 -5.93 5.47 11.28
CA ASP A 38 -6.19 4.31 12.12
C ASP A 38 -5.80 3.02 11.40
N ALA A 39 -4.74 2.36 11.89
CA ALA A 39 -4.24 1.10 11.36
C ALA A 39 -5.28 -0.03 11.39
N SER A 40 -6.28 0.04 12.27
CA SER A 40 -7.37 -0.95 12.33
C SER A 40 -8.25 -0.97 11.07
N THR A 41 -8.20 0.10 10.29
CA THR A 41 -8.94 0.25 9.02
C THR A 41 -8.20 -0.31 7.81
N LEU A 42 -6.94 -0.73 8.00
CA LEU A 42 -6.06 -1.24 6.95
C LEU A 42 -6.14 -2.76 6.88
N ASP A 43 -5.95 -3.29 5.67
CA ASP A 43 -5.94 -4.72 5.40
C ASP A 43 -4.99 -5.05 4.25
N GLU A 44 -4.97 -6.31 3.81
CA GLU A 44 -4.07 -6.80 2.75
C GLU A 44 -4.29 -6.15 1.37
N LYS A 45 -5.35 -5.34 1.21
CA LYS A 45 -5.64 -4.61 -0.03
C LYS A 45 -5.20 -3.16 0.03
N CYS A 46 -4.61 -2.72 1.14
CA CYS A 46 -3.99 -1.42 1.25
C CYS A 46 -2.53 -1.48 0.77
N MET A 47 -2.04 -0.36 0.26
CA MET A 47 -0.66 -0.17 -0.18
C MET A 47 -0.25 1.27 0.12
N ILE A 48 1.02 1.51 0.39
CA ILE A 48 1.55 2.85 0.58
C ILE A 48 2.26 3.28 -0.72
N VAL A 49 1.99 4.50 -1.15
CA VAL A 49 2.63 5.11 -2.31
C VAL A 49 3.47 6.28 -1.81
N SER A 50 4.75 6.30 -2.16
CA SER A 50 5.68 7.39 -1.87
C SER A 50 5.92 8.24 -3.12
N GLU A 51 5.83 9.55 -3.00
CA GLU A 51 6.12 10.53 -4.06
C GLU A 51 7.63 10.75 -4.25
N GLY A 52 8.38 9.66 -4.39
CA GLY A 52 9.82 9.63 -4.52
C GLY A 52 10.47 8.63 -3.57
N CYS A 53 11.75 8.34 -3.79
CA CYS A 53 12.54 7.50 -2.91
C CYS A 53 14.04 7.87 -3.02
N PRO A 54 14.87 7.45 -2.04
CA PRO A 54 16.31 7.71 -2.07
C PRO A 54 17.02 7.15 -3.31
N ALA A 55 16.47 6.11 -3.96
CA ALA A 55 17.07 5.51 -5.14
C ALA A 55 16.94 6.39 -6.40
N CYS A 56 15.80 7.05 -6.61
CA CYS A 56 15.56 7.88 -7.81
C CYS A 56 15.79 9.38 -7.57
N GLN A 57 15.79 9.83 -6.30
CA GLN A 57 16.01 11.23 -5.92
C GLN A 57 17.09 11.30 -4.83
N PRO A 58 18.35 11.01 -5.19
CA PRO A 58 19.47 11.09 -4.26
C PRO A 58 19.62 12.53 -3.74
N GLY A 59 19.62 12.70 -2.42
CA GLY A 59 19.71 14.01 -1.76
C GLY A 59 18.40 14.50 -1.12
N GLN A 60 17.25 13.98 -1.55
CA GLN A 60 15.98 14.25 -0.89
C GLN A 60 15.77 13.30 0.29
N LYS A 61 15.45 13.85 1.47
CA LYS A 61 15.29 13.08 2.72
C LYS A 61 13.83 12.87 3.14
N SER A 62 12.92 13.63 2.54
CA SER A 62 11.50 13.62 2.91
C SER A 62 10.66 13.48 1.65
N PHE A 63 9.75 12.51 1.68
CA PHE A 63 8.84 12.19 0.59
C PHE A 63 7.42 12.16 1.15
N SER A 64 6.47 12.73 0.41
CA SER A 64 5.06 12.62 0.76
C SER A 64 4.60 11.19 0.50
N THR A 65 3.79 10.64 1.39
CA THR A 65 3.26 9.27 1.27
C THR A 65 1.74 9.28 1.37
N GLN A 66 1.10 8.31 0.72
CA GLN A 66 -0.35 8.14 0.73
C GLN A 66 -0.68 6.66 0.88
N VAL A 67 -1.74 6.36 1.64
CA VAL A 67 -2.30 5.01 1.70
C VAL A 67 -3.39 4.90 0.64
N VAL A 68 -3.24 3.94 -0.27
CA VAL A 68 -4.21 3.64 -1.33
C VAL A 68 -4.81 2.26 -1.11
N ARG A 69 -6.06 2.07 -1.52
CA ARG A 69 -6.72 0.76 -1.52
C ARG A 69 -6.77 0.21 -2.94
N LEU A 70 -6.14 -0.95 -3.13
CA LEU A 70 -6.06 -1.63 -4.41
C LEU A 70 -7.44 -2.14 -4.84
N ARG A 71 -7.80 -1.84 -6.09
CA ARG A 71 -8.98 -2.43 -6.73
C ARG A 71 -8.59 -3.78 -7.32
N LYS A 72 -9.52 -4.73 -7.35
CA LYS A 72 -9.33 -6.01 -8.02
C LYS A 72 -8.96 -5.80 -9.49
N SER A 73 -8.02 -6.59 -10.00
CA SER A 73 -7.65 -6.58 -11.42
C SER A 73 -8.88 -6.84 -12.31
N PRO A 74 -8.91 -6.28 -13.54
CA PRO A 74 -9.99 -6.52 -14.49
C PRO A 74 -10.26 -8.01 -14.79
N GLU A 75 -9.28 -8.89 -14.64
CA GLU A 75 -9.43 -10.34 -14.83
C GLU A 75 -10.49 -10.95 -13.90
N GLN A 76 -10.69 -10.39 -12.70
CA GLN A 76 -11.72 -10.87 -11.77
C GLN A 76 -13.15 -10.40 -12.13
N LYS A 77 -13.32 -9.44 -13.05
CA LYS A 77 -14.64 -9.08 -13.60
C LYS A 77 -15.09 -10.07 -14.69
N ALA A 78 -14.17 -10.54 -15.54
CA ALA A 78 -14.51 -11.42 -16.65
C ALA A 78 -15.03 -12.79 -16.19
N ALA A 79 -14.47 -13.35 -15.11
CA ALA A 79 -14.87 -14.67 -14.61
C ALA A 79 -16.26 -14.73 -13.95
N LYS A 80 -16.90 -13.59 -13.65
CA LYS A 80 -18.26 -13.54 -13.05
C LYS A 80 -19.39 -13.35 -14.05
N SER A 81 -19.09 -13.13 -15.33
CA SER A 81 -20.11 -12.93 -16.38
C SER A 81 -20.42 -14.19 -17.20
N ALA A 82 -19.72 -15.31 -16.97
CA ALA A 82 -20.05 -16.60 -17.55
C ALA A 82 -21.00 -17.38 -16.62
N ALA A 83 -22.25 -16.94 -16.53
CA ALA A 83 -23.33 -17.81 -16.06
C ALA A 83 -23.70 -18.77 -17.21
N PRO A 84 -23.86 -20.09 -16.98
CA PRO A 84 -24.34 -20.97 -18.02
C PRO A 84 -25.82 -20.66 -18.27
N ALA A 85 -26.16 -20.32 -19.51
CA ALA A 85 -27.54 -20.37 -19.98
C ALA A 85 -27.97 -21.84 -20.00
N ASN A 86 -29.06 -22.13 -19.31
CA ASN A 86 -29.73 -23.43 -19.29
C ASN A 86 -30.77 -23.47 -20.42
#